data_AF-A0A833AS14-F1
#
_entry.id   AF-A0A833AS14-F1
#
_cell.length_a   1.000
_cell.length_b   1.000
_cell.length_c   1.000
_cell.angle_alpha   90.00
_cell.angle_beta   90.00
_cell.angle_gamma   90.00
#
_symmetry.space_group_name_H-M   'P 1'
#
loop_
_entity.id
_entity.type
_entity.pdbx_description
1 polymer ?
#
loop_
_entity_poly.entity_id
_entity_poly.type
_entity_poly.pdbx_seq_one_letter_code
_entity_poly.pdbx_strand_id
1 'polypeptide(L)'
;MRLKNHFRILIIASIVWFFFLILGFPDYYLQYSTKTMIWFDILLLIPFSIIIWHLLKNVKKTKRMKVSLWYSFYFTVPLAIYDYLYCGLYLGYGFSFVYKFWFLSIYYLILWIQFPAVALILNKRTGSY
;
A
#
# COMPACT_ATOMS: atom_id res chain seq x y z
N MET A 1 -15.16 -10.94 -0.95
CA MET A 1 -14.72 -11.83 -2.05
C MET A 1 -14.86 -13.27 -1.55
N ARG A 2 -14.39 -14.30 -2.25
CA ARG A 2 -14.30 -15.65 -1.65
C ARG A 2 -13.17 -15.66 -0.61
N LEU A 3 -13.31 -16.42 0.48
CA LEU A 3 -12.33 -16.49 1.58
C LEU A 3 -10.90 -16.79 1.08
N LYS A 4 -10.77 -17.73 0.14
CA LYS A 4 -9.49 -18.05 -0.54
C LYS A 4 -8.80 -16.81 -1.14
N ASN A 5 -9.55 -15.85 -1.67
CA ASN A 5 -8.99 -14.64 -2.26
C ASN A 5 -8.51 -13.66 -1.17
N HIS A 6 -9.20 -13.59 -0.03
CA HIS A 6 -8.77 -12.78 1.10
C HIS A 6 -7.42 -13.26 1.62
N PHE A 7 -7.28 -14.57 1.87
CA PHE A 7 -6.00 -15.16 2.27
C PHE A 7 -4.91 -14.98 1.22
N ARG A 8 -5.21 -15.19 -0.07
CA ARG A 8 -4.23 -14.98 -1.14
C ARG A 8 -3.69 -13.54 -1.15
N ILE A 9 -4.55 -12.54 -0.99
CA ILE A 9 -4.13 -11.12 -1.00
C ILE A 9 -3.32 -10.81 0.25
N LEU A 10 -3.75 -11.29 1.43
CA LEU A 10 -3.01 -11.13 2.67
C LEU A 10 -1.59 -11.70 2.56
N ILE A 11 -1.44 -12.93 2.03
CA ILE A 11 -0.12 -13.55 1.84
C ILE A 11 0.74 -12.73 0.87
N ILE A 12 0.18 -12.30 -0.27
CA ILE A 12 0.93 -11.49 -1.24
C ILE A 12 1.38 -10.17 -0.61
N ALA A 13 0.48 -9.46 0.07
CA ALA A 13 0.81 -8.21 0.76
C ALA A 13 1.90 -8.45 1.82
N SER A 14 1.76 -9.51 2.62
CA SER A 14 2.76 -9.88 3.63
C SER A 14 4.13 -10.14 3.04
N ILE A 15 4.21 -10.88 1.93
CA ILE A 15 5.48 -11.15 1.25
C ILE A 15 6.10 -9.85 0.72
N VAL A 16 5.31 -9.01 0.06
CA VAL A 16 5.80 -7.72 -0.50
C VAL A 16 6.36 -6.84 0.61
N TRP A 17 5.63 -6.69 1.72
CA TRP A 17 6.08 -5.85 2.83
C TRP A 17 7.25 -6.45 3.61
N PHE A 18 7.31 -7.77 3.71
CA PHE A 18 8.46 -8.44 4.30
C PHE A 18 9.74 -8.19 3.49
N PHE A 19 9.67 -8.29 2.15
CA PHE A 19 10.80 -7.93 1.29
C PHE A 19 11.17 -6.44 1.41
N PHE A 20 10.18 -5.56 1.46
CA PHE A 20 10.42 -4.14 1.68
C PHE A 20 11.13 -3.88 3.02
N LEU A 21 10.72 -4.56 4.08
CA LEU A 21 11.37 -4.48 5.39
C LEU A 21 12.84 -4.90 5.33
N ILE A 22 13.15 -6.00 4.62
CA ILE A 22 14.53 -6.47 4.42
C ILE A 22 15.35 -5.43 3.64
N LEU A 23 14.78 -4.86 2.57
CA LEU A 23 15.46 -3.85 1.74
C LEU A 23 15.73 -2.54 2.50
N GLY A 24 15.00 -2.29 3.59
CA GLY A 24 15.24 -1.14 4.46
C GLY A 24 16.53 -1.21 5.27
N PHE A 25 17.13 -2.39 5.48
CA PHE A 25 18.32 -2.51 6.32
C PHE A 25 19.55 -1.72 5.80
N PRO A 26 20.45 -1.26 6.70
CA PRO A 26 20.38 -1.35 8.16
C PRO A 26 19.53 -0.25 8.82
N ASP A 27 19.48 0.94 8.22
CA ASP A 27 18.94 2.15 8.88
C ASP A 27 17.48 2.47 8.49
N TYR A 28 16.78 1.52 7.87
CA TYR A 28 15.36 1.60 7.50
C TYR A 28 14.98 2.87 6.75
N TYR A 29 15.77 3.17 5.71
CA TYR A 29 15.67 4.34 4.83
C TYR A 29 16.00 5.69 5.50
N LEU A 30 16.38 5.73 6.78
CA LEU A 30 16.80 6.98 7.44
C LEU A 30 18.12 7.54 6.88
N GLN A 31 18.89 6.73 6.14
CA GLN A 31 20.09 7.18 5.45
C GLN A 31 19.82 8.17 4.30
N TYR A 32 18.57 8.28 3.83
CA TYR A 32 18.20 9.16 2.72
C TYR A 32 17.68 10.51 3.21
N SER A 33 17.98 11.57 2.46
CA SER A 33 17.45 12.90 2.77
C SER A 33 15.93 12.97 2.58
N THR A 34 15.25 13.86 3.31
CA THR A 34 13.81 14.11 3.15
C THR A 34 13.42 14.41 1.70
N LYS A 35 14.25 15.19 0.97
CA LYS A 35 14.00 15.51 -0.45
C LYS A 35 14.05 14.26 -1.32
N THR A 36 15.02 13.38 -1.08
CA THR A 36 15.15 12.10 -1.79
C THR A 36 13.92 11.23 -1.55
N MET A 37 13.45 11.13 -0.30
CA MET A 37 12.27 10.33 0.03
C MET A 37 10.98 10.89 -0.58
N ILE A 38 10.80 12.21 -0.60
CA ILE A 38 9.65 12.83 -1.30
C ILE A 38 9.63 12.44 -2.78
N TRP A 39 10.77 12.54 -3.47
CA TRP A 39 10.84 12.15 -4.89
C TRP A 39 10.63 10.66 -5.09
N PHE A 40 11.23 9.84 -4.22
CA PHE A 40 11.02 8.39 -4.22
C PHE A 40 9.53 8.06 -4.08
N ASP A 41 8.85 8.65 -3.10
CA ASP A 41 7.44 8.39 -2.82
C ASP A 41 6.54 8.79 -4.00
N ILE A 42 6.81 9.96 -4.61
CA ILE A 42 6.11 10.44 -5.80
C ILE A 42 6.31 9.48 -6.97
N LEU A 43 7.56 9.05 -7.21
CA LEU A 43 7.86 8.11 -8.29
C LEU A 43 7.18 6.76 -8.08
N LEU A 44 7.07 6.30 -6.82
CA LEU A 44 6.41 5.04 -6.46
C LEU A 44 4.89 5.05 -6.75
N LEU A 45 4.26 6.23 -6.83
CA LEU A 45 2.82 6.33 -7.14
C LEU A 45 2.50 5.80 -8.55
N ILE A 46 3.45 5.90 -9.49
CA ILE A 46 3.28 5.46 -10.87
C ILE A 46 3.16 3.92 -10.96
N PRO A 47 4.15 3.13 -10.51
CA PRO A 47 4.05 1.67 -10.55
C PRO A 47 2.89 1.16 -9.70
N PHE A 48 2.58 1.78 -8.55
CA PHE A 48 1.38 1.43 -7.78
C PHE A 48 0.10 1.64 -8.58
N SER A 49 -0.06 2.80 -9.23
CA SER A 49 -1.24 3.06 -10.07
C SER A 49 -1.39 2.04 -11.20
N ILE A 50 -0.28 1.64 -11.84
CA ILE A 50 -0.26 0.60 -12.87
C ILE A 50 -0.69 -0.74 -12.30
N ILE A 51 -0.10 -1.19 -11.19
CA ILE A 51 -0.45 -2.46 -10.55
C ILE A 51 -1.93 -2.48 -10.14
N ILE A 52 -2.40 -1.43 -9.47
CA ILE A 52 -3.81 -1.27 -9.06
C ILE A 52 -4.73 -1.36 -10.27
N TRP A 53 -4.37 -0.69 -11.37
CA TRP A 53 -5.13 -0.76 -12.62
C TRP A 53 -5.24 -2.21 -13.12
N HIS A 54 -4.13 -2.94 -13.16
CA HIS A 54 -4.11 -4.33 -13.61
C HIS A 54 -4.92 -5.26 -12.69
N LEU A 55 -4.92 -5.02 -11.37
CA LEU A 55 -5.72 -5.77 -10.40
C LEU A 55 -7.22 -5.52 -10.57
N LEU A 56 -7.62 -4.31 -10.95
CA LEU A 56 -9.04 -3.90 -10.97
C LEU A 56 -9.68 -3.93 -12.36
N LYS A 57 -8.92 -3.86 -13.47
CA LYS A 57 -9.48 -3.74 -14.83
C LYS A 57 -10.44 -4.87 -15.21
N ASN A 58 -10.15 -6.09 -14.75
CA ASN A 58 -10.94 -7.28 -15.05
C ASN A 58 -12.06 -7.54 -14.00
N VAL A 59 -12.18 -6.70 -12.98
CA VAL A 59 -13.24 -6.82 -11.97
C VAL A 59 -14.53 -6.20 -12.51
N LYS A 60 -15.64 -6.93 -12.38
CA LYS A 60 -16.99 -6.45 -12.76
C LYS A 60 -17.27 -5.09 -12.09
N LYS A 61 -17.79 -4.12 -12.85
CA LYS A 61 -18.10 -2.74 -12.42
C LYS A 61 -18.83 -2.69 -11.08
N THR A 62 -19.88 -3.51 -10.91
CA THR A 62 -20.71 -3.58 -9.68
C THR A 62 -19.94 -4.04 -8.43
N LYS A 63 -18.81 -4.72 -8.58
CA LYS A 63 -17.99 -5.23 -7.47
C LYS A 63 -16.68 -4.46 -7.29
N ARG A 64 -16.29 -3.64 -8.28
CA ARG A 64 -14.95 -3.04 -8.37
C ARG A 64 -14.61 -2.18 -7.15
N MET A 65 -15.53 -1.33 -6.69
CA MET A 65 -15.33 -0.48 -5.52
C MET A 65 -15.15 -1.31 -4.23
N LYS A 66 -16.01 -2.32 -4.03
CA LYS A 66 -15.88 -3.21 -2.87
C LYS A 66 -14.53 -3.93 -2.88
N VAL A 67 -14.09 -4.40 -4.05
CA VAL A 67 -12.80 -5.08 -4.21
C VAL A 67 -11.63 -4.12 -3.97
N SER A 68 -11.69 -2.87 -4.46
CA SER A 68 -10.63 -1.89 -4.23
C SER A 68 -10.46 -1.57 -2.75
N LEU A 69 -11.55 -1.42 -1.98
CA LEU A 69 -11.48 -1.21 -0.53
C LEU A 69 -10.86 -2.39 0.20
N TRP A 70 -11.16 -3.63 -0.20
CA TRP A 70 -10.49 -4.81 0.36
C TRP A 70 -9.00 -4.81 0.05
N TYR A 71 -8.59 -4.44 -1.16
CA TYR A 71 -7.18 -4.30 -1.46
C TYR A 71 -6.50 -3.21 -0.63
N SER A 72 -7.11 -2.02 -0.48
CA SER A 72 -6.60 -0.96 0.41
C SER A 72 -6.37 -1.50 1.81
N PHE A 73 -7.36 -2.20 2.38
CA PHE A 73 -7.26 -2.81 3.70
C PHE A 73 -6.11 -3.83 3.79
N TYR A 74 -6.07 -4.80 2.88
CA TYR A 74 -5.06 -5.87 2.94
C TYR A 74 -3.64 -5.43 2.62
N PHE A 75 -3.44 -4.32 1.92
CA PHE A 75 -2.10 -3.77 1.74
C PHE A 75 -1.70 -2.85 2.89
N THR A 76 -2.61 -2.08 3.48
CA THR A 76 -2.25 -1.12 4.54
C THR A 76 -2.11 -1.75 5.92
N VAL A 77 -2.98 -2.70 6.29
CA VAL A 77 -2.96 -3.29 7.64
C VAL A 77 -1.68 -4.11 7.87
N PRO A 78 -1.27 -5.04 6.99
CA PRO A 78 -0.01 -5.77 7.20
C PRO A 78 1.20 -4.85 7.19
N LEU A 79 1.22 -3.82 6.33
CA LEU A 79 2.29 -2.81 6.33
C LEU A 79 2.40 -2.12 7.70
N ALA A 80 1.28 -1.59 8.22
CA ALA A 80 1.28 -0.93 9.52
C ALA A 80 1.69 -1.86 10.67
N ILE A 81 1.31 -3.15 10.60
CA ILE A 81 1.75 -4.15 11.56
C ILE A 81 3.27 -4.34 11.49
N TYR A 82 3.84 -4.54 10.30
CA TYR A 82 5.29 -4.72 10.16
C TYR A 82 6.08 -3.48 10.58
N ASP A 83 5.62 -2.29 10.21
CA ASP A 83 6.26 -1.05 10.61
C ASP A 83 6.19 -0.84 12.13
N TYR A 84 5.08 -1.19 12.78
CA TYR A 84 4.99 -1.12 14.23
C TYR A 84 5.89 -2.17 14.91
N LEU A 85 5.91 -3.41 14.42
CA LEU A 85 6.78 -4.46 14.95
C LEU A 85 8.26 -4.07 14.82
N TYR A 86 8.65 -3.50 13.68
CA TYR A 86 10.04 -3.15 13.42
C TYR A 86 10.43 -1.78 13.98
N CYS A 87 9.81 -0.70 13.51
CA CYS A 87 10.14 0.65 13.94
C CYS A 87 9.66 0.93 15.36
N GLY A 88 8.44 0.49 15.69
CA GLY A 88 7.85 0.76 17.00
C GLY A 88 8.49 -0.05 18.11
N LEU A 89 8.54 -1.38 17.96
CA LEU A 89 9.06 -2.29 19.00
C LEU A 89 10.57 -2.52 18.86
N TYR A 90 11.05 -3.02 17.73
CA TYR A 90 12.46 -3.43 17.58
C TYR A 90 13.44 -2.24 17.63
N LEU A 91 13.15 -1.13 16.94
CA LEU A 91 13.97 0.09 17.00
C LEU A 91 13.63 1.00 18.21
N GLY A 92 12.59 0.67 18.97
CA GLY A 92 12.23 1.39 20.20
C GLY A 92 11.54 2.74 20.02
N TYR A 93 10.99 3.06 18.85
CA TYR A 93 10.32 4.35 18.62
C TYR A 93 8.87 4.42 19.14
N GLY A 94 8.29 3.32 19.62
CA GLY A 94 6.92 3.28 20.10
C GLY A 94 5.93 3.70 19.00
N PHE A 95 5.03 4.65 19.28
CA PHE A 95 4.15 5.24 18.26
C PHE A 95 4.75 6.45 17.54
N SER A 96 5.86 7.01 18.03
CA SER A 96 6.52 8.15 17.38
C SER A 96 7.11 7.80 16.02
N PHE A 97 7.22 6.51 15.69
CA PHE A 97 7.63 6.05 14.36
C PHE A 97 6.73 6.60 13.24
N VAL A 98 5.45 6.86 13.52
CA VAL A 98 4.51 7.39 12.51
C VAL A 98 4.98 8.73 11.95
N TYR A 99 5.53 9.59 12.82
CA TYR A 99 6.06 10.89 12.43
C TYR A 99 7.52 10.79 11.97
N LYS A 100 8.33 9.96 12.63
CA LYS A 100 9.76 9.80 12.31
C LYS A 100 9.97 9.14 10.94
N PHE A 101 9.15 8.16 10.60
CA PHE A 101 9.12 7.44 9.33
C PHE A 101 7.87 7.83 8.53
N TRP A 102 7.63 9.14 8.40
CA TRP A 102 6.45 9.68 7.72
C TRP A 102 6.30 9.14 6.29
N PHE A 103 7.41 8.89 5.59
CA PHE A 103 7.47 8.33 4.24
C PHE A 103 6.94 6.89 4.16
N LEU A 104 6.89 6.15 5.28
CA LEU A 104 6.21 4.86 5.36
C LEU A 104 4.73 5.05 5.69
N SER A 105 4.46 5.87 6.70
CA SER A 105 3.11 6.07 7.23
C SER A 105 2.18 6.74 6.22
N ILE A 106 2.73 7.52 5.28
CA ILE A 106 1.94 8.13 4.20
C ILE A 106 1.24 7.07 3.33
N TYR A 107 1.81 5.86 3.20
CA TYR A 107 1.19 4.78 2.44
C TYR A 107 -0.04 4.19 3.12
N TYR A 108 -0.23 4.42 4.42
CA TYR A 108 -1.47 4.07 5.12
C TYR A 108 -2.65 4.91 4.62
N LEU A 109 -2.38 6.07 4.03
CA LEU A 109 -3.40 6.95 3.46
C LEU A 109 -3.44 6.84 1.93
N ILE A 110 -2.28 6.86 1.28
CA ILE A 110 -2.19 6.84 -0.20
C ILE A 110 -2.90 5.63 -0.79
N LEU A 111 -2.76 4.44 -0.20
CA LEU A 111 -3.42 3.24 -0.73
C LEU A 111 -4.94 3.25 -0.50
N TRP A 112 -5.44 3.95 0.51
CA TRP A 112 -6.88 4.19 0.68
C TRP A 112 -7.45 5.21 -0.31
N ILE A 113 -6.60 6.05 -0.91
CA ILE A 113 -7.00 7.02 -1.93
C ILE A 113 -6.86 6.40 -3.33
N GLN A 114 -5.69 5.83 -3.65
CA GLN A 114 -5.36 5.35 -5.00
C GLN A 114 -6.26 4.20 -5.46
N PHE A 115 -6.49 3.19 -4.62
CA PHE A 115 -7.32 2.04 -5.00
C PHE A 115 -8.76 2.46 -5.35
N PRO A 116 -9.49 3.24 -4.50
CA PRO A 116 -10.79 3.78 -4.87
C PRO A 116 -10.75 4.73 -6.08
N ALA A 117 -9.74 5.59 -6.19
CA ALA A 117 -9.61 6.52 -7.32
C ALA A 117 -9.51 5.77 -8.66
N VAL A 118 -8.64 4.75 -8.74
CA VAL A 118 -8.51 3.91 -9.93
C VAL A 118 -9.82 3.14 -10.21
N ALA A 119 -10.50 2.64 -9.18
CA ALA A 119 -11.80 2.00 -9.34
C ALA A 119 -12.85 2.95 -9.95
N LEU A 120 -12.89 4.21 -9.52
CA LEU A 120 -13.78 5.23 -10.06
C LEU A 120 -13.45 5.54 -11.52
N ILE A 121 -12.17 5.74 -11.86
CA ILE A 121 -11.73 6.00 -13.24
C ILE A 121 -12.15 4.85 -14.16
N LEU A 122 -11.89 3.61 -13.76
CA LEU A 122 -12.31 2.42 -14.51
C LEU A 122 -13.83 2.33 -14.66
N ASN A 123 -14.60 2.67 -13.60
CA ASN A 123 -16.06 2.63 -13.64
C ASN A 123 -16.65 3.65 -14.62
N LYS A 124 -16.04 4.83 -14.75
CA LYS A 124 -16.42 5.85 -15.74
C LYS A 124 -16.14 5.38 -17.17
N ARG A 125 -14.99 4.71 -17.41
CA ARG A 125 -14.63 4.19 -18.74
C ARG A 125 -15.51 3.03 -19.21
N THR A 126 -16.01 2.19 -18.28
CA THR A 126 -16.94 1.10 -18.61
C THR A 126 -18.41 1.59 -18.67
N GLY A 127 -18.65 2.89 -18.88
CA GLY A 127 -19.97 3.54 -18.85
C GLY A 127 -20.46 4.05 -20.20
N SER A 128 -19.89 3.63 -21.31
CA SER A 128 -20.28 4.05 -22.66
C SER A 128 -20.97 2.93 -23.44
N TYR A 129 -22.01 2.29 -22.89
CA TYR A 129 -23.04 1.53 -23.63
C TYR A 129 -24.30 1.45 -22.77
#